data_AF-A0A961Q3D9-F1
#
_entry.id   AF-A0A961Q3D9-F1
#
_cell.length_a   1.000
_cell.length_b   1.000
_cell.length_c   1.000
_cell.angle_alpha   90.00
_cell.angle_beta   90.00
_cell.angle_gamma   90.00
#
_symmetry.space_group_name_H-M   'P 1'
#
loop_
_entity.id
_entity.type
_entity.pdbx_description
1 polymer ?
#
loop_
_entity_poly.entity_id
_entity_poly.type
_entity_poly.pdbx_seq_one_letter_code
_entity_poly.pdbx_strand_id
1 'polypeptide(L)'
;MIMHKKTFAVAIASYALLQVIGTSMAGEPIIAYTDHSRVLSVARPPGTVIVGNPSIADVTIQGDQVFLHAKSYGNTNILILDEAGNHLADYEVTVQTGGDTGVYVFKAGLAQTYVCAPECEATLRVGDYSEYFNGVAKQQQKRNSIALGAKDGESPAPEGQNAPQ
;
A
#
# COMPACT_ATOMS: atom_id res chain seq x y z
N MET A 1 88.20 9.00 18.73
CA MET A 1 87.56 8.26 17.61
C MET A 1 86.12 7.98 18.02
N ILE A 2 85.15 8.68 17.44
CA ILE A 2 84.16 8.17 16.45
C ILE A 2 83.10 7.26 17.14
N MET A 3 81.93 7.76 17.57
CA MET A 3 80.64 7.97 16.86
C MET A 3 79.85 6.68 16.49
N HIS A 4 78.52 6.74 16.73
CA HIS A 4 77.39 5.93 16.17
C HIS A 4 77.01 4.62 16.92
N LYS A 5 75.75 4.27 17.22
CA LYS A 5 74.46 4.52 16.52
C LYS A 5 73.25 4.21 17.44
N LYS A 6 72.15 4.96 17.26
CA LYS A 6 70.81 4.74 17.84
C LYS A 6 70.14 3.50 17.22
N THR A 7 69.33 2.77 17.99
CA THR A 7 68.08 2.17 17.47
C THR A 7 66.96 2.28 18.51
N PHE A 8 65.99 3.13 18.18
CA PHE A 8 64.68 3.22 18.81
C PHE A 8 63.87 1.99 18.39
N ALA A 9 63.37 1.19 19.33
CA ALA A 9 62.28 0.25 19.07
C ALA A 9 60.99 0.90 19.58
N VAL A 10 60.29 1.57 18.68
CA VAL A 10 58.94 2.10 18.88
C VAL A 10 58.01 0.90 19.02
N ALA A 11 57.53 0.63 20.23
CA ALA A 11 56.41 -0.28 20.45
C ALA A 11 55.14 0.42 19.93
N ILE A 12 54.75 0.09 18.70
CA ILE A 12 53.48 0.53 18.12
C ILE A 12 52.38 -0.23 18.88
N ALA A 13 51.78 0.45 19.86
CA ALA A 13 50.53 0.04 20.47
C ALA A 13 49.44 0.11 19.40
N SER A 14 49.20 -1.00 18.71
CA SER A 14 48.12 -1.19 17.76
C SER A 14 46.78 -1.12 18.51
N TYR A 15 46.22 0.08 18.60
CA TYR A 15 44.86 0.30 19.11
C TYR A 15 43.90 -0.30 18.09
N ALA A 16 43.39 -1.50 18.37
CA ALA A 16 42.39 -2.17 17.55
C ALA A 16 41.10 -1.34 17.57
N LEU A 17 40.86 -0.60 16.48
CA LEU A 17 39.64 0.17 16.27
C LEU A 17 38.51 -0.81 15.92
N LEU A 18 37.75 -1.22 16.93
CA LEU A 18 36.54 -2.02 16.77
C LEU A 18 35.47 -1.13 16.11
N GLN A 19 35.40 -1.18 14.78
CA GLN A 19 34.34 -0.52 14.01
C GLN A 19 33.02 -1.26 14.28
N VAL A 20 32.13 -0.63 15.04
CA VAL A 20 30.73 -1.07 15.17
C VAL A 20 30.06 -0.85 13.81
N ILE A 21 29.91 -1.92 13.04
CA ILE A 21 29.11 -1.91 11.82
C ILE A 21 27.65 -1.81 12.27
N GLY A 22 27.10 -0.60 12.27
CA GLY A 22 25.66 -0.40 12.48
C GLY A 22 24.89 -1.06 11.34
N THR A 23 24.16 -2.12 11.63
CA THR A 23 23.17 -2.66 10.70
C THR A 23 22.04 -1.66 10.60
N SER A 24 21.95 -0.94 9.48
CA SER A 24 20.74 -0.19 9.14
C SER A 24 19.60 -1.19 8.99
N MET A 25 18.69 -1.24 9.96
CA MET A 25 17.42 -1.91 9.79
C MET A 25 16.55 -1.00 8.92
N ALA A 26 16.62 -1.19 7.60
CA ALA A 26 15.58 -0.68 6.72
C ALA A 26 14.25 -1.21 7.25
N GLY A 27 13.29 -0.31 7.51
CA GLY A 27 11.97 -0.69 7.98
C GLY A 27 11.35 -1.68 6.99
N GLU A 28 10.86 -2.81 7.49
CA GLU A 28 10.27 -3.83 6.62
C GLU A 28 9.06 -3.24 5.87
N PRO A 29 8.95 -3.45 4.54
CA PRO A 29 7.86 -2.88 3.76
C PRO A 29 6.52 -3.39 4.26
N ILE A 30 5.55 -2.49 4.39
CA ILE A 30 4.20 -2.81 4.81
C ILE A 30 3.49 -3.56 3.69
N ILE A 31 3.18 -4.84 3.94
CA ILE A 31 2.33 -5.62 3.05
C ILE A 31 0.85 -5.43 3.44
N ALA A 32 0.11 -4.78 2.55
CA ALA A 32 -1.32 -4.57 2.66
C ALA A 32 -2.06 -5.34 1.56
N TYR A 33 -3.34 -5.59 1.78
CA TYR A 33 -4.21 -6.33 0.88
C TYR A 33 -5.33 -5.40 0.40
N THR A 34 -5.64 -5.39 -0.89
CA THR A 34 -6.76 -4.59 -1.44
C THR A 34 -8.03 -4.84 -0.63
N ASP A 35 -8.80 -3.78 -0.41
CA ASP A 35 -10.06 -3.80 0.35
C ASP A 35 -9.90 -4.11 1.85
N HIS A 36 -8.67 -4.13 2.36
CA HIS A 36 -8.38 -4.21 3.79
C HIS A 36 -7.76 -2.91 4.32
N SER A 37 -7.95 -2.68 5.62
CA SER A 37 -7.28 -1.60 6.34
C SER A 37 -6.30 -2.14 7.37
N ARG A 38 -5.22 -1.40 7.63
CA ARG A 38 -4.24 -1.71 8.66
C ARG A 38 -3.96 -0.48 9.52
N VAL A 39 -3.65 -0.69 10.79
CA VAL A 39 -3.21 0.39 11.67
C VAL A 39 -1.70 0.53 11.53
N LEU A 40 -1.23 1.76 11.32
CA LEU A 40 0.18 2.14 11.34
C LEU A 40 0.49 2.76 12.70
N SER A 41 1.50 2.21 13.37
CA SER A 41 1.96 2.70 14.67
C SER A 41 2.99 3.81 14.50
N VAL A 42 2.67 5.00 14.97
CA VAL A 42 3.57 6.17 14.97
C VAL A 42 4.03 6.50 16.38
N ALA A 43 5.25 7.03 16.52
CA ALA A 43 5.86 7.27 17.83
C ALA A 43 5.21 8.43 18.61
N ARG A 44 4.52 9.34 17.92
CA ARG A 44 3.90 10.56 18.44
C ARG A 44 2.64 10.88 17.63
N PRO A 45 1.74 11.75 18.14
CA PRO A 45 0.55 12.16 17.41
C PRO A 45 0.90 12.70 16.01
N PRO A 46 0.25 12.20 14.94
CA PRO A 46 0.51 12.61 13.57
C PRO A 46 -0.13 13.97 13.27
N GLY A 47 0.58 14.84 12.57
CA GLY A 47 0.08 16.13 12.09
C GLY A 47 -0.28 16.10 10.61
N THR A 48 0.74 15.96 9.75
CA THR A 48 0.56 15.93 8.29
C THR A 48 0.92 14.54 7.75
N VAL A 49 0.08 14.00 6.86
CA VAL A 49 0.37 12.75 6.15
C VAL A 49 0.38 13.00 4.66
N ILE A 50 1.41 12.49 3.99
CA ILE A 50 1.60 12.57 2.55
C ILE A 50 1.60 11.15 2.01
N VAL A 51 0.73 10.89 1.03
CA VAL A 51 0.64 9.61 0.34
C VAL A 51 1.18 9.78 -1.07
N GLY A 52 2.16 8.96 -1.46
CA GLY A 52 2.78 9.05 -2.78
C GLY A 52 1.78 8.84 -3.92
N ASN A 53 0.90 7.84 -3.80
CA ASN A 53 -0.19 7.59 -4.75
C ASN A 53 -1.51 7.19 -4.05
N PRO A 54 -2.45 8.14 -3.89
CA PRO A 54 -3.77 7.93 -3.30
C PRO A 54 -4.70 6.92 -4.02
N SER A 55 -4.36 6.52 -5.25
CA SER A 55 -5.11 5.48 -5.98
C SER A 55 -4.72 4.06 -5.55
N ILE A 56 -3.51 3.88 -5.02
CA ILE A 56 -2.98 2.58 -4.52
C ILE A 56 -3.37 2.39 -3.06
N ALA A 57 -3.11 3.38 -2.22
CA ALA A 57 -3.44 3.37 -0.81
C ALA A 57 -3.86 4.77 -0.35
N ASP A 58 -4.59 4.85 0.74
CA ASP A 58 -5.01 6.11 1.37
C ASP A 58 -4.93 5.99 2.88
N VAL A 59 -5.03 7.11 3.61
CA VAL A 59 -4.91 7.12 5.07
C VAL A 59 -5.98 7.97 5.74
N THR A 60 -6.43 7.53 6.91
CA THR A 60 -7.22 8.36 7.83
C THR A 60 -6.56 8.41 9.19
N ILE A 61 -6.78 9.50 9.91
CA ILE A 61 -6.22 9.72 11.26
C ILE A 61 -7.39 9.73 12.24
N GLN A 62 -7.28 8.96 13.34
CA GLN A 62 -8.15 9.14 14.51
C GLN A 62 -7.30 9.19 15.77
N GLY A 63 -7.30 10.35 16.43
CA GLY A 63 -6.41 10.60 17.56
C GLY A 63 -4.96 10.38 17.15
N ASP A 64 -4.29 9.49 17.85
CA ASP A 64 -2.87 9.18 17.62
C ASP A 64 -2.64 8.01 16.65
N GLN A 65 -3.72 7.46 16.07
CA GLN A 65 -3.65 6.31 15.18
C GLN A 65 -3.82 6.72 13.71
N VAL A 66 -2.99 6.11 12.86
CA VAL A 66 -3.10 6.24 11.41
C VAL A 66 -3.62 4.93 10.83
N PHE A 67 -4.72 4.99 10.10
CA PHE A 67 -5.34 3.86 9.44
C PHE A 67 -4.98 3.92 7.96
N LEU A 68 -4.23 2.92 7.50
CA LEU A 68 -3.95 2.67 6.09
C LEU A 68 -5.12 1.94 5.45
N HIS A 69 -5.63 2.45 4.34
CA HIS A 69 -6.64 1.84 3.48
C HIS A 69 -5.98 1.41 2.17
N ALA A 70 -5.92 0.10 1.90
CA ALA A 70 -5.40 -0.40 0.63
C ALA A 70 -6.51 -0.46 -0.42
N LYS A 71 -6.31 0.25 -1.55
CA LYS A 71 -7.34 0.46 -2.58
C LYS A 71 -7.07 -0.34 -3.84
N SER A 72 -5.85 -0.29 -4.35
CA SER A 72 -5.44 -0.99 -5.58
C SER A 72 -4.06 -1.57 -5.42
N TYR A 73 -3.77 -2.64 -6.17
CA TYR A 73 -2.47 -3.29 -6.14
C TYR A 73 -1.37 -2.36 -6.68
N GLY A 74 -0.17 -2.48 -6.12
CA GLY A 74 1.00 -1.69 -6.52
C GLY A 74 1.87 -1.29 -5.33
N ASN A 75 2.87 -0.46 -5.61
CA ASN A 75 3.82 0.05 -4.62
C ASN A 75 3.63 1.55 -4.47
N THR A 76 3.60 2.02 -3.24
CA THR A 76 3.58 3.44 -2.89
C THR A 76 4.30 3.66 -1.57
N ASN A 77 4.36 4.91 -1.11
CA ASN A 77 4.92 5.23 0.19
C ASN A 77 4.04 6.23 0.94
N ILE A 78 4.22 6.27 2.26
CA ILE A 78 3.47 7.14 3.17
C ILE A 78 4.47 7.83 4.07
N LEU A 79 4.47 9.17 4.03
CA LEU A 79 5.30 10.02 4.87
C LEU A 79 4.41 10.67 5.93
N ILE A 80 4.85 10.62 7.17
CA ILE A 80 4.11 11.16 8.31
C ILE A 80 4.99 12.17 9.02
N LEU A 81 4.45 13.36 9.26
CA LEU A 81 5.09 14.46 9.98
C LEU A 81 4.26 14.81 11.23
N ASP A 82 4.90 15.38 12.24
CA ASP A 82 4.20 15.99 13.38
C ASP A 82 3.65 17.39 13.02
N GLU A 83 2.94 18.02 13.96
CA GLU A 83 2.37 19.36 13.77
C GLU A 83 3.44 20.45 13.51
N ALA A 84 4.69 20.22 13.95
CA ALA A 84 5.80 21.13 13.72
C ALA A 84 6.53 20.85 12.39
N GLY A 85 6.08 19.85 11.62
CA GLY A 85 6.67 19.45 10.34
C GLY A 85 7.90 18.55 10.48
N ASN A 86 8.20 18.02 11.67
CA ASN A 86 9.30 17.07 11.82
C ASN A 86 8.86 15.68 11.36
N HIS A 87 9.79 14.97 10.73
CA HIS A 87 9.57 13.60 10.26
C HIS A 87 9.28 12.63 11.41
N LEU A 88 8.19 11.88 11.30
CA LEU A 88 7.78 10.83 12.23
C LEU A 88 8.04 9.43 11.67
N ALA A 89 7.64 9.18 10.42
CA ALA A 89 7.75 7.88 9.79
C ALA A 89 7.71 7.98 8.26
N ASP A 90 8.40 7.05 7.62
CA ASP A 90 8.33 6.76 6.19
C ASP A 90 8.04 5.27 6.02
N TYR A 91 6.93 4.94 5.38
CA TYR A 91 6.54 3.57 5.10
C TYR A 91 6.54 3.31 3.60
N GLU A 92 7.32 2.33 3.17
CA GLU A 92 7.11 1.70 1.88
C GLU A 92 5.94 0.73 1.99
N VAL A 93 4.93 0.89 1.12
CA VAL A 93 3.69 0.12 1.12
C VAL A 93 3.57 -0.67 -0.17
N THR A 94 3.49 -1.99 -0.04
CA THR A 94 3.15 -2.88 -1.16
C THR A 94 1.73 -3.37 -0.95
N VAL A 95 0.82 -2.96 -1.84
CA VAL A 95 -0.54 -3.47 -1.87
C VAL A 95 -0.62 -4.66 -2.80
N GLN A 96 -1.00 -5.79 -2.24
CA GLN A 96 -1.27 -7.02 -2.95
C GLN A 96 -2.76 -7.25 -3.08
N THR A 97 -3.12 -8.16 -3.95
CA THR A 97 -4.50 -8.59 -4.15
C THR A 97 -5.01 -9.30 -2.91
N GLY A 98 -6.16 -8.89 -2.38
CA GLY A 98 -6.62 -9.36 -1.08
C GLY A 98 -7.09 -10.83 -1.02
N GLY A 99 -6.76 -11.45 0.12
CA GLY A 99 -7.43 -12.59 0.77
C GLY A 99 -7.23 -13.98 0.15
N ASP A 100 -7.02 -15.00 1.00
CA ASP A 100 -6.93 -16.43 0.64
C ASP A 100 -8.18 -16.99 -0.08
N THR A 101 -9.24 -16.19 -0.22
CA THR A 101 -10.54 -16.55 -0.80
C THR A 101 -10.82 -15.91 -2.16
N GLY A 102 -9.92 -15.07 -2.68
CA GLY A 102 -10.05 -14.46 -4.01
C GLY A 102 -9.77 -15.45 -5.14
N VAL A 103 -10.72 -15.63 -6.05
CA VAL A 103 -10.59 -16.54 -7.21
C VAL A 103 -10.62 -15.75 -8.51
N TYR A 104 -9.62 -15.99 -9.36
CA TYR A 104 -9.48 -15.40 -10.68
C TYR A 104 -9.80 -16.41 -11.77
N VAL A 105 -10.83 -16.14 -12.56
CA VAL A 105 -11.28 -17.01 -13.64
C VAL A 105 -11.04 -16.32 -14.98
N PHE A 106 -10.27 -16.98 -15.86
CA PHE A 106 -10.11 -16.56 -17.25
C PHE A 106 -10.98 -17.43 -18.16
N LYS A 107 -12.11 -16.89 -18.63
CA LYS A 107 -13.00 -17.59 -19.56
C LYS A 107 -12.80 -17.06 -20.97
N ALA A 108 -12.20 -17.86 -21.85
CA ALA A 108 -11.86 -17.46 -23.23
C ALA A 108 -11.06 -16.13 -23.29
N GLY A 109 -10.13 -15.93 -22.34
CA GLY A 109 -9.33 -14.71 -22.24
C GLY A 109 -10.00 -13.55 -21.52
N LEU A 110 -11.26 -13.70 -21.09
CA LEU A 110 -12.00 -12.69 -20.34
C LEU A 110 -11.85 -12.94 -18.83
N ALA A 111 -11.24 -11.99 -18.12
CA ALA A 111 -10.95 -12.07 -16.69
C ALA A 111 -12.16 -11.72 -15.80
N GLN A 112 -12.46 -12.57 -14.82
CA GLN A 112 -13.51 -12.36 -13.82
C GLN A 112 -12.97 -12.66 -12.43
N THR A 113 -13.38 -11.86 -11.45
CA THR A 113 -12.96 -12.02 -10.06
C THR A 113 -14.13 -12.40 -9.16
N TYR A 114 -13.93 -13.43 -8.33
CA TYR A 114 -14.89 -13.92 -7.35
C TYR A 114 -14.27 -13.95 -5.95
N VAL A 115 -15.11 -13.94 -4.92
CA VAL A 115 -14.71 -14.25 -3.53
C VAL A 115 -15.48 -15.47 -3.07
N CYS A 116 -14.79 -16.51 -2.60
CA CYS A 116 -15.42 -17.79 -2.27
C CYS A 116 -15.31 -18.12 -0.78
N ALA A 117 -16.46 -18.27 -0.10
CA ALA A 117 -16.53 -18.76 1.27
C ALA A 117 -17.97 -19.14 1.71
N PRO A 118 -18.43 -20.41 1.59
CA PRO A 118 -17.93 -21.54 0.79
C PRO A 118 -18.38 -21.49 -0.68
N GLU A 119 -19.42 -20.71 -0.99
CA GLU A 119 -19.89 -20.44 -2.35
C GLU A 119 -19.15 -19.21 -2.91
N CYS A 120 -19.04 -19.14 -4.24
CA CYS A 120 -18.34 -18.05 -4.92
C CYS A 120 -19.29 -16.93 -5.32
N GLU A 121 -19.05 -15.73 -4.79
CA GLU A 121 -19.81 -14.52 -5.09
C GLU A 121 -19.02 -13.60 -6.02
N ALA A 122 -19.71 -12.99 -6.97
CA ALA A 122 -19.11 -12.07 -7.93
C ALA A 122 -18.62 -10.79 -7.23
N THR A 123 -17.36 -10.42 -7.45
CA THR A 123 -16.78 -9.15 -6.98
C THR A 123 -16.22 -8.34 -8.13
N LEU A 124 -15.89 -7.08 -7.86
CA LEU A 124 -15.29 -6.16 -8.81
C LEU A 124 -13.79 -6.05 -8.56
N ARG A 125 -13.00 -6.13 -9.63
CA ARG A 125 -11.58 -5.84 -9.56
C ARG A 125 -11.08 -5.11 -10.80
N VAL A 126 -10.12 -4.22 -10.60
CA VAL A 126 -9.36 -3.62 -11.70
C VAL A 126 -8.65 -4.71 -12.50
N GLY A 127 -8.95 -4.78 -13.79
CA GLY A 127 -8.45 -5.81 -14.72
C GLY A 127 -9.49 -6.87 -15.11
N ASP A 128 -10.66 -6.89 -14.47
CA ASP A 128 -11.79 -7.67 -14.97
C ASP A 128 -12.27 -7.14 -16.34
N TYR A 129 -12.81 -8.03 -17.17
CA TYR A 129 -13.31 -7.61 -18.48
C TYR A 129 -14.53 -6.68 -18.35
N SER A 130 -14.63 -5.74 -19.29
CA SER A 130 -15.54 -4.59 -19.23
C SER A 130 -16.99 -4.96 -18.95
N GLU A 131 -17.54 -5.96 -19.63
CA GLU A 131 -18.95 -6.29 -19.57
C GLU A 131 -19.32 -6.95 -18.23
N TYR A 132 -18.43 -7.77 -17.66
CA TYR A 132 -18.61 -8.31 -16.31
C TYR A 132 -18.51 -7.21 -15.26
N PHE A 133 -17.45 -6.40 -15.32
CA PHE A 133 -17.23 -5.31 -14.37
C PHE A 133 -18.43 -4.35 -14.35
N ASN A 134 -18.88 -3.90 -15.52
CA ASN A 134 -20.03 -3.00 -15.64
C ASN A 134 -21.34 -3.67 -15.20
N GLY A 135 -21.51 -4.97 -15.45
CA GLY A 135 -22.68 -5.73 -15.02
C GLY A 135 -22.80 -5.80 -13.51
N VAL A 136 -21.75 -6.25 -12.84
CA VAL A 136 -21.69 -6.35 -11.37
C VAL A 136 -21.78 -4.95 -10.74
N ALA A 137 -21.10 -3.94 -11.28
CA ALA A 137 -21.16 -2.57 -10.77
C ALA A 137 -22.59 -2.00 -10.78
N LYS A 138 -23.35 -2.23 -11.86
CA LYS A 138 -24.77 -1.84 -11.93
C LYS A 138 -25.62 -2.52 -10.87
N GLN A 139 -25.41 -3.80 -10.61
CA GLN A 139 -26.13 -4.54 -9.57
C GLN A 139 -25.83 -3.99 -8.17
N GLN A 140 -24.56 -3.71 -7.87
CA GLN A 140 -24.12 -3.13 -6.61
C GLN A 140 -24.70 -1.72 -6.41
N GLN A 141 -24.69 -0.89 -7.46
CA GLN A 141 -25.26 0.45 -7.43
C GLN A 141 -26.78 0.42 -7.19
N LYS A 142 -27.52 -0.48 -7.86
CA LYS A 142 -28.98 -0.63 -7.62
C LYS A 142 -29.26 -1.12 -6.20
N ARG A 143 -28.46 -2.05 -5.67
CA ARG A 143 -28.59 -2.48 -4.27
C ARG A 143 -28.35 -1.31 -3.30
N ASN A 144 -27.32 -0.52 -3.53
CA ASN A 144 -27.01 0.65 -2.70
C ASN A 144 -28.11 1.72 -2.80
N SER A 145 -28.68 1.97 -3.98
CA SER A 145 -29.78 2.94 -4.12
C SER A 145 -31.04 2.50 -3.37
N ILE A 146 -31.35 1.20 -3.38
CA ILE A 146 -32.47 0.64 -2.60
C ILE A 146 -32.20 0.79 -1.11
N ALA A 147 -30.98 0.46 -0.66
CA ALA A 147 -30.59 0.54 0.75
C ALA A 147 -30.62 1.97 1.31
N LEU A 148 -30.27 2.96 0.49
CA LEU A 148 -30.29 4.38 0.86
C LEU A 148 -31.68 5.03 0.74
N GLY A 149 -32.72 4.27 0.38
CA GLY A 149 -34.10 4.76 0.27
C GLY A 149 -34.31 5.78 -0.86
N ALA A 150 -33.46 5.74 -1.90
CA ALA A 150 -33.59 6.65 -3.03
C ALA A 150 -34.81 6.26 -3.87
N LYS A 151 -35.82 7.15 -3.90
CA LYS A 151 -36.90 7.13 -4.90
C LYS A 151 -36.25 7.23 -6.28
N ASP A 152 -36.65 6.32 -7.17
CA ASP A 152 -36.14 6.25 -8.54
C ASP A 152 -36.17 7.65 -9.21
N GLY A 153 -35.00 8.13 -9.60
CA GLY A 153 -34.82 9.42 -10.26
C GLY A 153 -33.50 9.46 -11.00
N GLU A 154 -33.56 9.07 -12.29
CA GLU A 154 -32.64 9.39 -13.37
C GLU A 154 -31.16 8.92 -13.24
N SER A 155 -30.82 7.84 -13.92
CA SER A 155 -29.45 7.62 -14.39
C SER A 155 -29.39 8.01 -15.86
N PRO A 156 -28.56 8.97 -16.29
CA PRO A 156 -28.30 9.14 -17.71
C PRO A 156 -27.61 7.88 -18.22
N ALA A 157 -28.09 7.38 -19.36
CA ALA A 157 -27.47 6.28 -20.08
C ALA A 157 -26.08 6.71 -20.57
N PRO A 158 -25.04 5.84 -20.51
CA PRO A 158 -23.87 6.05 -21.34
C PRO A 158 -24.25 5.75 -22.80
N GLU A 159 -24.19 6.78 -23.65
CA GLU A 159 -24.27 6.65 -25.10
C GLU A 159 -23.16 5.75 -25.66
N GLY A 160 -23.50 5.12 -26.80
CA GLY A 160 -22.79 4.02 -27.45
C GLY A 160 -21.35 4.33 -27.89
N GLN A 161 -20.52 3.30 -27.93
CA GLN A 161 -20.19 2.53 -29.15
C GLN A 161 -19.09 3.19 -29.98
N ASN A 162 -17.84 2.78 -29.75
CA ASN A 162 -16.83 2.75 -30.80
C ASN A 162 -16.70 1.30 -31.29
N ALA A 163 -17.25 1.04 -32.47
CA ALA A 163 -16.96 -0.16 -33.24
C ALA A 163 -15.57 -0.02 -33.88
N PRO A 164 -14.73 -1.07 -33.90
CA PRO A 164 -13.58 -1.11 -34.79
C PRO A 164 -14.05 -1.45 -36.21
N GLN A 165 -13.59 -0.68 -37.20
CA GLN A 165 -13.46 -1.13 -38.59
C GLN A 165 -12.20 -1.97 -38.73
#